data_AF-A0A101IQ19-F1
#
_entry.id   AF-A0A101IQ19-F1
#
_cell.length_a   1.000
_cell.length_b   1.000
_cell.length_c   1.000
_cell.angle_alpha   90.00
_cell.angle_beta   90.00
_cell.angle_gamma   90.00
#
_symmetry.space_group_name_H-M   'P 1'
#
loop_
_entity.id
_entity.type
_entity.pdbx_description
1 polymer ?
#
loop_
_entity_poly.entity_id
_entity_poly.type
_entity_poly.pdbx_seq_one_letter_code
_entity_poly.pdbx_strand_id
1 'polypeptide(L)'
;MIHKSEEKNEYTSNSTEEKYSFMPQPEFQEKIWYIYTLQKSRLDEIEKETKKSSEKIKELKDEIAKTKNEFSHIQTKSIETMGIFVALFTFVSVNIQFLNNASDLLSAAFFSIIIAAITGIMILVFLLVISPYNEKKEWKIKFLTLSILFIFFLLVGIFGLYYPEIKINENNNINNNIVNTGIVPVD
;
A
#
# COMPACT_ATOMS: atom_id res chain seq x y z
N MET A 1 67.53 8.00 -4.71
CA MET A 1 68.90 7.56 -5.02
C MET A 1 68.81 6.09 -5.39
N ILE A 2 68.64 5.76 -6.66
CA ILE A 2 68.59 4.38 -7.16
C ILE A 2 69.51 4.32 -8.37
N HIS A 3 70.45 3.37 -8.31
CA HIS A 3 71.62 3.25 -9.16
C HIS A 3 71.24 2.95 -10.62
N LYS A 4 71.86 3.74 -11.50
CA LYS A 4 71.97 3.57 -12.94
C LYS A 4 73.01 2.46 -13.20
N SER A 5 72.64 1.37 -13.86
CA SER A 5 73.57 0.42 -14.45
C SER A 5 73.41 0.46 -15.96
N GLU A 6 74.35 1.14 -16.61
CA GLU A 6 74.53 1.17 -18.06
C GLU A 6 75.22 -0.13 -18.50
N GLU A 7 74.50 -0.99 -19.22
CA GLU A 7 75.08 -2.14 -19.89
C GLU A 7 75.18 -1.82 -21.39
N LYS A 8 76.41 -1.55 -21.84
CA LYS A 8 76.76 -1.39 -23.25
C LYS A 8 76.88 -2.77 -23.88
N ASN A 9 75.93 -3.15 -24.73
CA ASN A 9 76.11 -4.26 -25.66
C ASN A 9 76.28 -3.70 -27.07
N GLU A 10 77.54 -3.75 -27.50
CA GLU A 10 78.03 -3.47 -28.83
C GLU A 10 77.80 -4.73 -29.68
N TYR A 11 76.74 -4.74 -30.49
CA TYR A 11 76.54 -5.77 -31.52
C TYR A 11 76.81 -5.18 -32.90
N THR A 12 77.89 -5.69 -33.48
CA THR A 12 78.40 -5.44 -34.82
C THR A 12 77.35 -5.69 -35.89
N SER A 13 77.15 -4.66 -36.72
CA SER A 13 76.45 -4.72 -37.99
C SER A 13 77.16 -5.66 -38.95
N ASN A 14 76.45 -6.66 -39.48
CA ASN A 14 76.64 -7.16 -40.85
C ASN A 14 75.53 -8.18 -41.15
N SER A 15 74.38 -7.67 -41.59
CA SER A 15 73.46 -8.46 -42.40
C SER A 15 73.09 -7.60 -43.60
N THR A 16 73.67 -7.96 -44.74
CA THR A 16 73.34 -7.49 -46.07
C THR A 16 71.82 -7.44 -46.21
N GLU A 17 71.25 -6.23 -46.30
CA GLU A 17 69.85 -6.04 -46.62
C GLU A 17 69.62 -6.52 -48.06
N GLU A 18 69.33 -7.80 -48.23
CA GLU A 18 68.51 -8.24 -49.35
C GLU A 18 67.11 -7.65 -49.12
N LYS A 19 66.94 -6.42 -49.60
CA LYS A 19 65.63 -5.80 -49.82
C LYS A 19 64.90 -6.60 -50.89
N TYR A 20 64.41 -7.77 -50.51
CA TYR A 20 63.30 -8.39 -51.21
C TYR A 20 62.11 -7.45 -51.01
N SER A 21 61.85 -6.65 -52.05
CA SER A 21 60.55 -6.04 -52.30
C SER A 21 59.56 -7.19 -52.50
N PHE A 22 59.18 -7.84 -51.40
CA PHE A 22 58.10 -8.80 -51.34
C PHE A 22 56.81 -8.00 -51.49
N MET A 23 56.54 -7.52 -52.70
CA MET A 23 55.23 -7.03 -53.06
C MET A 23 54.34 -8.26 -53.03
N PRO A 24 53.42 -8.36 -52.05
CA PRO A 24 52.48 -9.46 -52.04
C PRO A 24 51.71 -9.46 -53.36
N GLN A 25 51.47 -10.65 -53.90
CA GLN A 25 50.69 -10.80 -55.12
C GLN A 25 49.34 -10.10 -54.97
N PRO A 26 48.78 -9.50 -56.04
CA PRO A 26 47.54 -8.72 -55.96
C PRO A 26 46.37 -9.50 -55.32
N GLU A 27 46.29 -10.81 -55.52
CA GLU A 27 45.30 -11.69 -54.86
C GLU A 27 45.43 -11.73 -53.33
N PHE A 28 46.64 -11.57 -52.79
CA PHE A 28 46.90 -11.53 -51.35
C PHE A 28 46.45 -10.20 -50.73
N GLN A 29 46.66 -9.08 -51.44
CA GLN A 29 46.18 -7.76 -51.00
C GLN A 29 44.65 -7.71 -50.94
N GLU A 30 43.97 -8.30 -51.93
CA GLU A 30 42.52 -8.38 -51.98
C GLU A 30 41.95 -9.19 -50.80
N LYS A 31 42.59 -10.32 -50.46
CA LYS A 31 42.21 -11.11 -49.27
C LYS A 31 42.40 -10.35 -47.96
N ILE A 32 43.50 -9.60 -47.81
CA ILE A 32 43.73 -8.79 -46.60
C ILE A 32 42.65 -7.70 -46.48
N TRP A 33 42.34 -7.01 -47.58
CA TRP A 33 41.31 -5.98 -47.59
C TRP A 33 39.91 -6.56 -47.28
N TYR A 34 39.59 -7.73 -47.84
CA TYR A 34 38.36 -8.44 -47.53
C TYR A 34 38.25 -8.83 -46.05
N ILE A 35 39.32 -9.39 -45.46
CA ILE A 35 39.34 -9.73 -44.03
C ILE A 35 39.17 -8.48 -43.16
N TYR A 36 39.85 -7.38 -43.51
CA TYR A 36 39.76 -6.12 -42.77
C TYR A 36 38.33 -5.55 -42.80
N THR A 37 37.70 -5.51 -43.98
CA THR A 37 36.32 -5.02 -44.12
C THR A 37 35.31 -5.90 -43.38
N LEU A 38 35.50 -7.23 -43.41
CA LEU A 38 34.66 -8.17 -42.67
C LEU A 38 34.83 -8.05 -41.14
N GLN A 39 36.06 -7.85 -40.66
CA GLN A 39 36.30 -7.59 -39.23
C GLN A 39 35.67 -6.28 -38.78
N LYS A 40 35.81 -5.24 -39.60
CA LYS A 40 35.22 -3.93 -39.32
C LYS A 40 33.69 -4.00 -39.27
N SER A 41 33.05 -4.68 -40.23
CA SER A 41 31.58 -4.80 -40.23
C SER A 41 31.05 -5.54 -39.01
N ARG A 42 31.75 -6.58 -38.55
CA ARG A 42 31.40 -7.32 -37.32
C ARG A 42 31.59 -6.47 -36.07
N LEU A 43 32.65 -5.66 -36.01
CA LEU A 43 32.87 -4.73 -34.90
C LEU A 43 31.76 -3.68 -34.83
N ASP A 44 31.38 -3.11 -35.97
CA ASP A 44 30.30 -2.12 -36.05
C ASP A 44 28.93 -2.72 -35.62
N GLU A 45 28.69 -3.99 -35.95
CA GLU A 45 27.48 -4.73 -35.55
C GLU A 45 27.46 -4.97 -34.03
N ILE A 46 28.58 -5.44 -33.45
CA ILE A 46 28.72 -5.64 -32.01
C ILE A 46 28.56 -4.30 -31.27
N GLU A 47 29.14 -3.21 -31.76
CA GLU A 47 29.00 -1.89 -31.13
C GLU A 47 27.53 -1.43 -31.12
N LYS A 48 26.80 -1.63 -32.22
CA LYS A 48 25.36 -1.34 -32.29
C LYS A 48 24.55 -2.17 -31.32
N GLU A 49 24.80 -3.47 -31.23
CA GLU A 49 24.09 -4.33 -30.28
C GLU A 49 24.42 -3.96 -28.84
N THR A 50 25.68 -3.65 -28.53
CA THR A 50 26.11 -3.22 -27.20
C THR A 50 25.44 -1.92 -26.80
N LYS A 51 25.34 -0.96 -27.72
CA LYS A 51 24.64 0.32 -27.48
C LYS A 51 23.15 0.09 -27.25
N LYS A 52 22.49 -0.72 -28.08
CA LYS A 52 21.07 -1.07 -27.93
C LYS A 52 20.79 -1.80 -26.61
N SER A 53 21.69 -2.69 -26.20
CA SER A 53 21.60 -3.39 -24.92
C SER A 53 21.78 -2.42 -23.74
N SER A 54 22.74 -1.49 -23.84
CA SER A 54 22.96 -0.45 -22.83
C SER A 54 21.75 0.48 -22.66
N GLU A 55 21.12 0.89 -23.76
CA GLU A 55 19.90 1.70 -23.74
C GLU A 55 18.74 0.94 -23.06
N LYS A 56 18.53 -0.34 -23.39
CA LYS A 56 17.52 -1.18 -22.72
C LYS A 56 17.80 -1.36 -21.23
N ILE A 57 19.06 -1.56 -20.84
CA ILE A 57 19.44 -1.67 -19.42
C ILE A 57 19.10 -0.38 -18.67
N LYS A 58 19.32 0.78 -19.31
CA LYS A 58 18.98 2.08 -18.73
C LYS A 58 17.47 2.25 -18.58
N GLU A 59 16.68 1.92 -19.60
CA GLU A 59 15.21 1.96 -19.55
C GLU A 59 14.67 1.06 -18.44
N LEU A 60 15.12 -0.20 -18.36
CA LEU A 60 14.72 -1.13 -17.31
C LEU A 60 15.09 -0.62 -15.91
N LYS A 61 16.26 0.02 -15.76
CA LYS A 61 16.67 0.60 -14.48
C LYS A 61 15.76 1.75 -14.05
N ASP A 62 15.35 2.59 -15.00
CA ASP A 62 14.43 3.69 -14.75
C ASP A 62 13.01 3.19 -14.42
N GLU A 63 12.55 2.14 -15.09
CA GLU A 63 11.29 1.46 -14.76
C GLU A 63 11.32 0.85 -13.36
N ILE A 64 12.37 0.12 -13.00
CA ILE A 64 12.55 -0.45 -11.65
C ILE A 64 12.54 0.66 -10.59
N ALA A 65 13.19 1.80 -10.87
CA ALA A 65 13.18 2.93 -9.94
C ALA A 65 11.78 3.53 -9.75
N LYS A 66 11.01 3.65 -10.84
CA LYS A 66 9.60 4.10 -10.77
C LYS A 66 8.74 3.11 -9.99
N THR A 67 8.79 1.82 -10.32
CA THR A 67 8.02 0.78 -9.62
C THR A 67 8.39 0.72 -8.14
N LYS A 68 9.67 0.88 -7.78
CA LYS A 68 10.10 0.95 -6.38
C LYS A 68 9.49 2.13 -5.63
N ASN A 69 9.44 3.31 -6.26
CA ASN A 69 8.82 4.49 -5.66
C ASN A 69 7.31 4.32 -5.48
N GLU A 70 6.62 3.74 -6.48
CA GLU A 70 5.20 3.41 -6.38
C GLU A 70 4.94 2.41 -5.25
N PHE A 71 5.76 1.37 -5.13
CA PHE A 71 5.66 0.37 -4.06
C PHE A 71 5.86 0.97 -2.68
N SER A 72 6.83 1.88 -2.54
CA SER A 72 7.05 2.62 -1.30
C SER A 72 5.83 3.47 -0.93
N HIS A 73 5.19 4.12 -1.91
CA HIS A 73 4.01 4.93 -1.65
C HIS A 73 2.81 4.07 -1.24
N ILE A 74 2.63 2.90 -1.86
CA ILE A 74 1.60 1.93 -1.49
C ILE A 74 1.83 1.39 -0.07
N GLN A 75 3.08 1.07 0.31
CA GLN A 75 3.41 0.63 1.66
C GLN A 75 3.04 1.68 2.71
N THR A 76 3.41 2.94 2.50
CA THR A 76 3.05 4.02 3.44
C THR A 76 1.54 4.14 3.61
N LYS A 77 0.78 4.14 2.52
CA LYS A 77 -0.70 4.18 2.58
C LYS A 77 -1.29 2.96 3.30
N SER A 78 -0.69 1.77 3.11
CA SER A 78 -1.13 0.55 3.78
C SER A 78 -0.90 0.62 5.30
N ILE A 79 0.25 1.16 5.72
CA ILE A 79 0.57 1.39 7.14
C ILE A 79 -0.39 2.41 7.75
N GLU A 80 -0.65 3.53 7.07
CA GLU A 80 -1.63 4.54 7.51
C GLU A 80 -3.03 3.92 7.67
N THR A 81 -3.46 3.13 6.70
CA THR A 81 -4.75 2.44 6.73
C THR A 81 -4.83 1.43 7.89
N MET A 82 -3.76 0.63 8.11
CA MET A 82 -3.69 -0.27 9.25
C MET A 82 -3.74 0.50 10.58
N GLY A 83 -3.07 1.63 10.69
CA GLY A 83 -3.12 2.50 11.87
C GLY A 83 -4.54 2.95 12.19
N ILE A 84 -5.29 3.37 11.17
CA ILE A 84 -6.71 3.73 11.31
C ILE A 84 -7.53 2.53 11.78
N PHE A 85 -7.32 1.34 11.19
CA PHE A 85 -8.02 0.12 11.59
C PHE A 85 -7.72 -0.30 13.03
N VAL A 86 -6.48 -0.22 13.48
CA VAL A 86 -6.10 -0.56 14.86
C VAL A 86 -6.71 0.43 15.85
N ALA A 87 -6.68 1.73 15.54
CA ALA A 87 -7.32 2.76 16.37
C ALA A 87 -8.83 2.53 16.46
N LEU A 88 -9.48 2.19 15.34
CA LEU A 88 -10.88 1.81 15.26
C LEU A 88 -11.22 0.61 16.12
N PHE A 89 -10.47 -0.47 15.95
CA PHE A 89 -10.71 -1.71 16.69
C PHE A 89 -10.52 -1.51 18.19
N THR A 90 -9.47 -0.79 18.59
CA THR A 90 -9.21 -0.43 19.99
C THR A 90 -10.37 0.39 20.56
N PHE A 91 -10.83 1.40 19.81
CA PHE A 91 -11.95 2.22 20.22
C PHE A 91 -13.22 1.39 20.42
N VAL A 92 -13.60 0.56 19.43
CA VAL A 92 -14.78 -0.32 19.54
C VAL A 92 -14.66 -1.28 20.72
N SER A 93 -13.48 -1.88 20.92
CA SER A 93 -13.23 -2.82 22.03
C SER A 93 -13.43 -2.18 23.40
N VAL A 94 -12.93 -0.96 23.60
CA VAL A 94 -13.14 -0.19 24.84
C VAL A 94 -14.63 0.10 25.06
N ASN A 95 -15.36 0.49 24.01
CA ASN A 95 -16.80 0.79 24.14
C ASN A 95 -17.66 -0.44 24.42
N ILE A 96 -17.32 -1.61 23.86
CA ILE A 96 -18.02 -2.87 24.15
C ILE A 96 -17.87 -3.25 25.63
N GLN A 97 -16.69 -3.03 26.23
CA GLN A 97 -16.50 -3.25 27.67
C GLN A 97 -17.37 -2.34 28.54
N PHE A 98 -17.55 -1.08 28.15
CA PHE A 98 -18.46 -0.16 28.85
C PHE A 98 -19.93 -0.57 28.72
N LEU A 99 -20.35 -1.07 27.55
CA LEU A 99 -21.72 -1.57 27.32
C LEU A 99 -22.06 -2.77 28.20
N ASN A 100 -21.13 -3.71 28.40
CA ASN A 100 -21.36 -4.86 29.27
C ASN A 100 -21.51 -4.50 30.75
N ASN A 101 -21.11 -3.29 31.17
CA ASN A 101 -21.23 -2.80 32.55
C ASN A 101 -22.41 -1.85 32.76
N ALA A 102 -23.13 -1.45 31.70
CA ALA A 102 -24.27 -0.56 31.79
C ALA A 102 -25.57 -1.38 32.02
N SER A 103 -26.06 -1.44 33.26
CA SER A 103 -27.30 -2.19 33.57
C SER A 103 -28.60 -1.47 33.17
N ASP A 104 -28.53 -0.18 32.79
CA ASP A 104 -29.70 0.63 32.46
C ASP A 104 -29.88 0.84 30.96
N LEU A 105 -31.10 0.59 30.47
CA LEU A 105 -31.53 0.75 29.08
C LEU A 105 -31.20 2.14 28.51
N LEU A 106 -31.32 3.17 29.35
CA LEU A 106 -31.00 4.56 29.00
C LEU A 106 -29.49 4.77 28.77
N SER A 107 -28.64 4.12 29.57
CA SER A 107 -27.19 4.14 29.40
C SER A 107 -26.77 3.39 28.13
N ALA A 108 -27.39 2.25 27.85
CA ALA A 108 -27.15 1.50 26.62
C ALA A 108 -27.54 2.30 25.36
N ALA A 109 -28.67 3.01 25.41
CA ALA A 109 -29.12 3.85 24.30
C ALA A 109 -28.23 5.08 24.10
N PHE A 110 -27.75 5.73 25.18
CA PHE A 110 -26.75 6.80 25.08
C PHE A 110 -25.43 6.30 24.49
N PHE A 111 -24.95 5.13 24.91
CA PHE A 111 -23.74 4.51 24.36
C PHE A 111 -23.89 4.15 22.89
N SER A 112 -25.04 3.62 22.48
CA SER A 112 -25.35 3.33 21.08
C SER A 112 -25.24 4.57 20.20
N ILE A 113 -25.75 5.71 20.66
CA ILE A 113 -25.67 6.99 19.94
C ILE A 113 -24.21 7.47 19.82
N ILE A 114 -23.44 7.35 20.89
CA ILE A 114 -22.01 7.74 20.89
C ILE A 114 -21.23 6.86 19.92
N ILE A 115 -21.45 5.54 19.93
CA ILE A 115 -20.81 4.60 19.00
C ILE A 115 -21.23 4.89 17.55
N ALA A 116 -22.51 5.16 17.30
CA ALA A 116 -23.01 5.50 15.97
C ALA A 116 -22.38 6.81 15.46
N ALA A 117 -22.28 7.83 16.31
CA ALA A 117 -21.64 9.09 15.97
C ALA A 117 -20.14 8.91 15.65
N ILE A 118 -19.44 8.11 16.44
CA ILE A 118 -18.00 7.90 16.24
C ILE A 118 -17.72 7.00 15.04
N THR A 119 -18.56 5.99 14.82
CA THR A 119 -18.51 5.16 13.60
C THR A 119 -18.78 6.00 12.35
N GLY A 120 -19.74 6.93 12.41
CA GLY A 120 -20.02 7.88 11.34
C GLY A 120 -18.83 8.79 11.02
N ILE A 121 -18.18 9.35 12.05
CA ILE A 121 -16.97 10.17 11.88
C ILE A 121 -15.84 9.35 11.26
N MET A 122 -15.67 8.10 11.69
CA MET A 122 -14.62 7.21 11.18
C MET A 122 -14.83 6.81 9.72
N ILE A 123 -16.08 6.49 9.34
CA ILE A 123 -16.45 6.27 7.93
C ILE A 123 -16.14 7.53 7.12
N LEU A 124 -16.44 8.71 7.65
CA LEU A 124 -16.18 9.99 7.00
C LEU A 124 -14.69 10.23 6.76
N VAL A 125 -13.83 9.95 7.75
CA VAL A 125 -12.36 10.01 7.63
C VAL A 125 -11.83 8.99 6.62
N PHE A 126 -12.31 7.76 6.67
CA PHE A 126 -11.90 6.69 5.75
C PHE A 126 -12.21 7.03 4.28
N LEU A 127 -13.43 7.54 4.02
CA LEU A 127 -13.82 8.06 2.71
C LEU A 127 -12.96 9.26 2.27
N LEU A 128 -12.52 10.08 3.22
CA LEU A 128 -11.65 11.23 2.96
C LEU A 128 -10.25 10.81 2.49
N VAL A 129 -9.72 9.73 3.05
CA VAL A 129 -8.40 9.17 2.71
C VAL A 129 -8.43 8.41 1.38
N ILE A 130 -9.53 7.71 1.08
CA ILE A 130 -9.66 6.89 -0.14
C ILE A 130 -10.09 7.70 -1.37
N SER A 131 -10.84 8.80 -1.20
CA SER A 131 -11.33 9.57 -2.34
C SER A 131 -10.19 10.33 -3.04
N PRO A 132 -9.95 10.12 -4.35
CA PRO A 132 -8.96 10.90 -5.08
C PRO A 132 -9.36 12.38 -5.12
N TYR A 133 -8.42 13.25 -4.74
CA TYR A 133 -8.61 14.69 -4.51
C TYR A 133 -8.96 15.52 -5.77
N ASN A 134 -9.07 14.88 -6.94
CA ASN A 134 -9.04 15.57 -8.24
C ASN A 134 -10.38 16.12 -8.74
N GLU A 135 -11.51 15.82 -8.10
CA GLU A 135 -12.82 16.35 -8.53
C GLU A 135 -13.54 17.12 -7.42
N LYS A 136 -13.19 18.41 -7.27
CA LYS A 136 -13.76 19.33 -6.26
C LYS A 136 -15.30 19.39 -6.25
N LYS A 137 -15.95 19.08 -7.38
CA LYS A 137 -17.42 19.14 -7.53
C LYS A 137 -18.10 17.89 -6.95
N GLU A 138 -17.56 16.70 -7.21
CA GLU A 138 -18.06 15.45 -6.64
C GLU A 138 -17.84 15.36 -5.13
N TRP A 139 -16.72 15.92 -4.65
CA TRP A 139 -16.35 15.86 -3.23
C TRP A 139 -17.36 16.61 -2.35
N LYS A 140 -17.87 17.76 -2.81
CA LYS A 140 -18.93 18.51 -2.10
C LYS A 140 -20.23 17.72 -2.00
N ILE A 141 -20.61 17.00 -3.06
CA ILE A 141 -21.83 16.20 -3.08
C ILE A 141 -21.68 14.99 -2.15
N LYS A 142 -20.57 14.25 -2.24
CA LYS A 142 -20.28 13.11 -1.35
C LYS A 142 -20.26 13.53 0.12
N PHE A 143 -19.63 14.66 0.43
CA PHE A 143 -19.61 15.22 1.79
C PHE A 143 -21.00 15.64 2.29
N LEU A 144 -21.80 16.28 1.42
CA LEU A 144 -23.16 16.69 1.74
C LEU A 144 -24.05 15.48 2.01
N THR A 145 -24.02 14.46 1.15
CA THR A 145 -24.78 13.22 1.31
C THR A 145 -24.40 12.49 2.60
N LEU A 146 -23.12 12.43 2.94
CA LEU A 146 -22.67 11.82 4.21
C LEU A 146 -23.11 12.62 5.43
N SER A 147 -23.03 13.96 5.36
CA SER A 147 -23.47 14.83 6.47
C SER A 147 -24.97 14.67 6.71
N ILE A 148 -25.78 14.55 5.65
CA ILE A 148 -27.22 14.26 5.75
C ILE A 148 -27.45 12.88 6.38
N LEU A 149 -26.71 11.86 5.97
CA LEU A 149 -26.82 10.51 6.53
C LEU A 149 -26.46 10.50 8.03
N PHE A 150 -25.41 11.23 8.42
CA PHE A 150 -24.98 11.38 9.81
C PHE A 150 -26.05 12.04 10.68
N ILE A 151 -26.63 13.15 10.19
CA ILE A 151 -27.72 13.85 10.86
C ILE A 151 -28.95 12.94 10.99
N PHE A 152 -29.26 12.14 9.96
CA PHE A 152 -30.35 11.16 10.01
C PHE A 152 -30.13 10.10 11.09
N PHE A 153 -28.93 9.51 11.20
CA PHE A 153 -28.61 8.55 12.26
C PHE A 153 -28.68 9.17 13.65
N LEU A 154 -28.24 10.43 13.81
CA LEU A 154 -28.39 11.17 15.07
C LEU A 154 -29.87 11.34 15.44
N LEU A 155 -30.72 11.72 14.48
CA LEU A 155 -32.16 11.88 14.70
C LEU A 155 -32.84 10.56 15.06
N VAL A 156 -32.52 9.45 14.38
CA VAL A 156 -33.04 8.13 14.72
C VAL A 156 -32.63 7.70 16.13
N GLY A 157 -31.39 7.97 16.52
CA GLY A 157 -30.90 7.72 17.88
C GLY A 157 -31.66 8.51 18.95
N ILE A 158 -31.89 9.81 18.71
CA ILE A 158 -32.68 10.66 19.60
C ILE A 158 -34.15 10.20 19.66
N PHE A 159 -34.76 9.84 18.53
CA PHE A 159 -36.12 9.31 18.51
C PHE A 159 -36.25 7.97 19.26
N GLY A 160 -35.23 7.10 19.16
CA GLY A 160 -35.17 5.85 19.93
C GLY A 160 -35.11 6.07 21.44
N LEU A 161 -34.50 7.16 21.91
CA LEU A 161 -34.53 7.56 23.32
C LEU A 161 -35.89 8.11 23.77
N TYR A 162 -36.64 8.73 22.85
CA TYR A 162 -37.93 9.38 23.15
C TYR A 162 -39.13 8.44 23.15
N TYR A 163 -38.97 7.19 22.69
CA TYR A 163 -39.96 6.13 22.88
C TYR A 163 -39.56 5.26 24.08
N PRO A 164 -39.85 5.67 25.33
CA PRO A 164 -39.69 4.77 26.46
C PRO A 164 -40.63 3.58 26.24
N GLU A 165 -40.09 2.38 26.50
CA GLU A 165 -40.80 1.10 26.43
C GLU A 165 -42.25 1.23 26.91
N ILE A 166 -43.19 0.83 26.05
CA ILE A 166 -44.56 0.51 26.44
C ILE A 166 -44.41 -0.62 27.45
N LYS A 167 -44.49 -0.30 28.75
CA LYS A 167 -44.51 -1.28 29.83
C LYS A 167 -45.66 -2.24 29.54
N ILE A 168 -45.35 -3.43 29.07
CA ILE A 168 -46.31 -4.53 28.98
C ILE A 168 -46.69 -4.80 30.43
N ASN A 169 -47.88 -4.36 30.79
CA ASN A 169 -48.45 -4.52 32.11
C ASN A 169 -48.71 -6.01 32.33
N GLU A 170 -47.73 -6.71 32.89
CA GLU A 170 -47.90 -8.03 33.47
C GLU A 170 -48.79 -7.87 34.71
N ASN A 171 -50.10 -7.80 34.46
CA ASN A 171 -51.12 -7.76 35.49
C ASN A 171 -51.12 -9.13 36.16
N ASN A 172 -50.25 -9.29 37.15
CA ASN A 172 -50.28 -10.34 38.15
C ASN A 172 -51.62 -10.24 38.90
N ASN A 173 -52.64 -10.88 38.35
CA ASN A 173 -53.88 -11.17 39.06
C ASN A 173 -54.05 -12.69 39.21
N ILE A 174 -53.05 -13.31 39.84
CA ILE A 174 -53.20 -14.61 40.50
C ILE A 174 -52.94 -14.37 41.98
N ASN A 175 -53.90 -13.74 42.66
CA ASN A 175 -54.11 -14.02 44.06
C ASN A 175 -55.56 -13.75 44.42
N ASN A 176 -56.24 -14.80 44.89
CA ASN A 176 -57.15 -14.83 46.04
C ASN A 176 -58.29 -15.82 45.82
N ASN A 177 -58.06 -17.09 46.20
CA ASN A 177 -59.09 -17.92 46.83
C ASN A 177 -58.43 -19.09 47.60
N ILE A 178 -57.68 -18.75 48.64
CA ILE A 178 -57.43 -19.66 49.77
C ILE A 178 -57.63 -18.84 51.05
N VAL A 179 -58.89 -18.57 51.37
CA VAL A 179 -59.31 -18.12 52.70
C VAL A 179 -60.43 -19.05 53.16
N ASN A 180 -60.17 -19.70 54.30
CA ASN A 180 -61.13 -20.29 55.22
C ASN A 180 -62.12 -21.35 54.73
N THR A 181 -61.78 -22.61 54.99
CA THR A 181 -62.75 -23.50 55.64
C THR A 181 -62.12 -24.05 56.92
N GLY A 182 -62.74 -23.71 58.04
CA GLY A 182 -62.24 -23.96 59.38
C GLY A 182 -62.20 -25.45 59.72
N ILE A 183 -61.17 -25.81 60.48
CA ILE A 183 -61.11 -27.07 61.20
C ILE A 183 -61.47 -26.73 62.65
N VAL A 184 -62.65 -27.21 63.05
CA VAL A 184 -63.17 -27.20 64.42
C VAL A 184 -62.36 -28.24 65.24
N PRO A 185 -61.95 -27.94 66.48
CA PRO A 185 -61.35 -28.96 67.35
C PRO A 185 -62.45 -29.88 67.88
N VAL A 186 -62.19 -31.18 67.87
CA VAL A 186 -62.99 -32.19 68.58
C VAL A 186 -62.09 -32.81 69.64
N ASP A 187 -62.57 -32.76 70.88
CA ASP A 187 -62.03 -33.45 72.06
C ASP A 187 -62.06 -34.98 71.91
#